data_AF-A0A7C6E5V5-F1
#
_entry.id   AF-A0A7C6E5V5-F1
#
_cell.length_a   1.000
_cell.length_b   1.000
_cell.length_c   1.000
_cell.angle_alpha   90.00
_cell.angle_beta   90.00
_cell.angle_gamma   90.00
#
_symmetry.space_group_name_H-M   'P 1'
#
loop_
_entity.id
_entity.type
_entity.pdbx_description
1 polymer ?
#
loop_
_entity_poly.entity_id
_entity_poly.type
_entity_poly.pdbx_seq_one_letter_code
_entity_poly.pdbx_strand_id
1 'polypeptide(L)' 'MTLISQTTSSGTRRCDARCYNGKGHRCKCICGGKNHGAGLQTAAENTREMAKELLEMDGTAVATELLEQIKEWEEARGSA' A
#
# COMPACT_ATOMS: atom_id res chain seq x y z
N MET A 1 4.12 1.67 12.65
CA MET A 1 3.06 2.41 11.93
C MET A 1 2.17 1.42 11.20
N THR A 2 0.89 1.74 10.99
CA THR A 2 0.03 0.99 10.07
C THR A 2 0.22 1.57 8.66
N LEU A 3 0.55 0.72 7.69
CA LEU A 3 0.75 1.14 6.29
C LEU A 3 -0.55 1.09 5.48
N ILE A 4 -1.36 0.06 5.72
CA ILE A 4 -2.68 -0.11 5.08
C ILE A 4 -3.62 -0.82 6.04
N SER A 5 -4.89 -0.43 6.05
CA SER A 5 -5.96 -1.11 6.79
C SER A 5 -7.26 -1.13 5.99
N GLN A 6 -8.03 -2.20 6.17
CA GLN A 6 -9.39 -2.33 5.69
C GLN A 6 -10.28 -2.62 6.89
N THR A 7 -11.38 -1.87 7.01
CA THR A 7 -12.42 -2.11 8.02
C THR A 7 -13.71 -2.49 7.30
N THR A 8 -14.30 -3.60 7.71
CA THR A 8 -15.59 -4.09 7.23
C THR A 8 -16.49 -4.35 8.43
N SER A 9 -17.74 -4.77 8.19
CA SER A 9 -18.63 -5.24 9.26
C SER A 9 -18.07 -6.44 10.05
N SER A 10 -17.16 -7.21 9.46
CA SER A 10 -16.51 -8.36 10.12
C SER A 10 -15.24 -8.00 10.90
N GLY A 11 -14.85 -6.72 10.91
CA GLY A 11 -13.73 -6.19 11.69
C GLY A 11 -12.65 -5.52 10.84
N THR A 12 -11.51 -5.24 11.47
CA THR A 12 -10.39 -4.52 10.85
C THR A 12 -9.20 -5.44 10.60
N ARG A 13 -8.71 -5.44 9.35
CA ARG A 13 -7.44 -6.06 8.97
C ARG A 13 -6.43 -4.97 8.65
N ARG A 14 -5.20 -5.12 9.14
CA ARG A 14 -4.16 -4.10 8.98
C ARG A 14 -2.79 -4.71 8.67
N CYS A 15 -2.00 -3.99 7.90
CA CYS A 15 -0.57 -4.23 7.68
C CYS A 15 0.21 -3.23 8.52
N ASP A 16 0.90 -3.71 9.56
CA ASP A 16 1.71 -2.91 10.48
C ASP A 16 3.05 -3.61 10.78
N ALA A 17 3.75 -3.16 11.83
CA ALA A 17 5.04 -3.69 12.24
C ALA A 17 5.06 -5.20 12.49
N ARG A 18 3.93 -5.80 12.88
CA ARG A 18 3.83 -7.26 13.07
C ARG A 18 3.91 -8.01 11.74
N CYS A 19 3.47 -7.38 10.64
CA CYS A 19 3.55 -7.92 9.30
C CYS A 19 4.92 -7.62 8.67
N TYR A 20 5.30 -6.35 8.56
CA TYR A 20 6.51 -6.00 7.82
C TYR A 20 7.82 -6.40 8.51
N ASN A 21 7.78 -6.68 9.82
CA ASN A 21 8.89 -7.33 10.53
C ASN A 21 8.63 -8.83 10.82
N GLY A 22 7.54 -9.39 10.27
CA GLY A 22 7.11 -10.75 10.52
C GLY A 22 8.08 -11.80 10.00
N LYS A 23 8.09 -12.98 10.63
CA LYS A 23 8.89 -14.15 10.24
C LYS A 23 7.98 -15.37 10.11
N GLY A 24 8.37 -16.34 9.28
CA GLY A 24 7.60 -17.58 9.06
C GLY A 24 6.47 -17.47 8.03
N HIS A 25 5.63 -18.50 7.94
CA HIS A 25 4.97 -18.88 6.68
C HIS A 25 3.54 -18.36 6.45
N ARG A 26 2.93 -17.57 7.35
CA ARG A 26 1.52 -17.13 7.16
C ARG A 26 1.29 -15.67 7.51
N CYS A 27 1.13 -14.86 6.46
CA CYS A 27 0.55 -13.53 6.56
C CYS A 27 -0.99 -13.63 6.54
N LYS A 28 -1.66 -13.01 7.51
CA LYS A 28 -3.13 -12.86 7.54
C LYS A 28 -3.57 -11.39 7.42
N CYS A 29 -2.63 -10.49 7.16
CA CYS A 29 -2.88 -9.06 7.02
C CYS A 29 -3.55 -8.72 5.67
N ILE A 30 -4.03 -7.49 5.53
CA ILE A 30 -4.72 -7.03 4.31
C ILE A 30 -3.81 -6.99 3.08
N CYS A 31 -2.48 -6.90 3.25
CA CYS A 31 -1.51 -6.84 2.15
C CYS A 31 -1.33 -8.16 1.37
N GLY A 32 -2.05 -9.23 1.73
CA GLY A 32 -1.95 -10.52 1.03
C GLY A 32 -0.57 -11.20 1.12
N GLY A 33 0.33 -10.72 1.99
CA GLY A 33 1.71 -11.21 2.09
C GLY A 33 2.75 -10.36 1.39
N LYS A 34 2.38 -9.40 0.52
CA LYS A 34 3.32 -8.55 -0.26
C LYS A 34 4.32 -7.77 0.61
N ASN A 35 3.94 -7.47 1.86
CA ASN A 35 4.78 -6.73 2.82
C ASN A 35 5.40 -7.63 3.90
N HIS A 36 5.09 -8.93 3.98
CA HIS A 36 5.47 -9.76 5.13
C HIS A 36 6.98 -9.98 5.19
N GLY A 37 7.61 -9.55 6.30
CA GLY A 37 9.07 -9.64 6.49
C GLY A 37 9.91 -8.73 5.59
N ALA A 38 9.30 -7.82 4.83
CA ALA A 38 10.00 -6.96 3.87
C ALA A 38 10.79 -5.81 4.53
N GLY A 39 10.54 -5.52 5.81
CA GLY A 39 11.03 -4.31 6.48
C GLY A 39 10.17 -3.08 6.14
N LEU A 40 10.29 -2.02 6.94
CA LEU A 40 9.41 -0.85 6.85
C LEU A 40 9.53 -0.11 5.50
N GLN A 41 10.75 0.11 5.01
CA GLN A 41 11.00 0.89 3.81
C GLN A 41 10.40 0.21 2.57
N THR A 42 10.82 -1.02 2.30
CA THR A 42 10.27 -1.86 1.22
C THR A 42 8.76 -2.03 1.33
N ALA A 43 8.23 -2.24 2.54
CA ALA A 43 6.78 -2.36 2.73
C ALA A 43 6.04 -1.06 2.44
N ALA A 44 6.63 0.11 2.71
CA ALA A 44 6.04 1.40 2.38
C ALA A 44 5.99 1.63 0.86
N GLU A 45 7.07 1.30 0.15
CA GLU A 45 7.15 1.34 -1.31
C GLU A 45 6.13 0.39 -1.94
N ASN A 46 6.11 -0.89 -1.53
CA ASN A 46 5.11 -1.85 -1.97
C ASN A 46 3.67 -1.37 -1.70
N THR A 47 3.43 -0.66 -0.60
CA THR A 47 2.10 -0.12 -0.28
C THR A 47 1.71 1.05 -1.18
N ARG A 48 2.66 1.91 -1.57
CA ARG A 48 2.41 2.96 -2.58
C ARG A 48 2.02 2.35 -3.91
N GLU A 49 2.75 1.34 -4.37
CA GLU A 49 2.44 0.66 -5.64
C GLU A 49 1.08 -0.05 -5.59
N MET A 50 0.75 -0.74 -4.49
CA MET A 50 -0.60 -1.32 -4.31
C MET A 50 -1.72 -0.26 -4.37
N ALA A 51 -1.48 0.95 -3.85
CA ALA A 51 -2.47 2.03 -3.91
C ALA A 51 -2.67 2.53 -5.35
N LYS A 52 -1.59 2.64 -6.14
CA LYS A 52 -1.67 2.97 -7.57
C LYS A 52 -2.44 1.91 -8.35
N GLU A 53 -2.09 0.64 -8.18
CA GLU A 53 -2.78 -0.50 -8.80
C GLU A 53 -4.30 -0.45 -8.52
N LEU A 54 -4.70 -0.10 -7.29
CA LEU A 54 -6.11 0.05 -6.92
C LEU A 54 -6.81 1.19 -7.68
N LEU A 55 -6.16 2.36 -7.75
CA LEU A 55 -6.71 3.53 -8.45
C LEU A 55 -6.83 3.27 -9.96
N GLU A 56 -5.84 2.59 -10.55
CA GLU A 56 -5.85 2.20 -11.96
C GLU A 56 -7.01 1.24 -12.27
N MET A 57 -7.33 0.32 -11.36
CA MET A 57 -8.45 -0.62 -11.51
C MET A 57 -9.83 0.02 -11.30
N ASP A 58 -9.94 1.06 -10.48
CA ASP A 58 -11.21 1.70 -10.14
C ASP A 58 -11.82 2.45 -11.34
N GLY A 59 -11.00 3.19 -12.08
CA GLY A 59 -11.40 3.84 -13.32
C GLY A 59 -12.40 5.01 -13.17
N THR A 60 -12.66 5.50 -11.95
CA THR A 60 -13.45 6.71 -11.76
C THR A 60 -12.65 7.96 -12.15
N ALA A 61 -13.36 9.05 -12.49
CA ALA A 61 -12.72 10.33 -12.78
C ALA A 61 -11.83 10.82 -11.62
N VAL A 62 -12.25 10.57 -10.37
CA VAL A 62 -11.46 10.92 -9.18
C VAL A 62 -10.18 10.09 -9.11
N ALA A 63 -10.25 8.79 -9.41
CA ALA A 63 -9.07 7.94 -9.45
C ALA A 63 -8.09 8.39 -10.54
N THR A 64 -8.60 8.78 -11.73
CA THR A 64 -7.78 9.34 -12.81
C THR A 64 -7.07 10.62 -12.39
N GLU A 65 -7.79 11.57 -11.79
CA GLU A 65 -7.21 12.83 -11.32
C GLU A 65 -6.13 12.61 -10.25
N LEU A 66 -6.37 11.69 -9.32
CA LEU A 66 -5.38 11.34 -8.29
C LEU A 66 -4.12 10.72 -8.88
N LEU A 67 -4.23 9.87 -9.90
CA LEU A 67 -3.09 9.27 -10.58
C LEU A 67 -2.25 10.33 -11.31
N GLU A 68 -2.88 11.33 -11.93
CA GLU A 68 -2.18 12.47 -12.55
C GLU A 68 -1.39 13.27 -11.50
N GLN A 69 -2.00 13.60 -10.37
CA GLN A 69 -1.32 14.30 -9.27
C GLN A 69 -0.13 13.50 -8.70
N ILE A 70 -0.29 12.17 -8.58
CA ILE A 70 0.81 11.29 -8.13
C ILE A 70 1.97 11.35 -9.12
N LYS A 71 1.69 11.28 -10.42
CA LYS A 71 2.72 11.34 -11.46
C LYS A 71 3.50 12.65 -11.41
N GLU A 72 2.81 13.78 -11.30
CA GLU A 72 3.44 15.09 -11.17
C GLU A 72 4.36 15.18 -9.95
N TRP A 73 3.92 14.63 -8.80
CA TRP A 73 4.72 14.60 -7.58
C TRP A 73 5.98 13.73 -7.71
N GLU A 74 5.90 12.61 -8.42
CA GLU A 74 7.05 11.73 -8.66
C GLU A 74 8.07 12.36 -9.59
N GLU A 75 7.62 13.02 -10.66
CA GLU A 75 8.48 13.78 -11.58
C GLU A 75 9.20 14.92 -10.86
N ALA A 76 8.48 15.66 -10.01
CA ALA A 76 9.04 16.74 -9.19
C ALA A 76 10.04 16.24 -8.13
N ARG A 77 9.87 15.01 -7.61
CA ARG A 77 10.83 14.39 -6.69
C ARG A 77 12.06 13.80 -7.38
N GLY A 78 11.92 13.37 -8.63
CA GLY A 78 13.02 12.84 -9.44
C GLY A 78 13.94 13.92 -10.03
N SER A 79 13.54 15.20 -9.93
CA SER A 79 14.31 16.36 -10.40
C SER A 79 15.15 17.03 -9.29
N ALA A 80 15.28 16.38 -8.13
CA ALA A 80 16.08 16.81 -6.98
C ALA A 80 17.27 15.88 -6.71
#